data_AF-A0A7M3M9Z6-F1
#
_entry.id   AF-A0A7M3M9Z6-F1
#
_cell.length_a   1.000
_cell.length_b   1.000
_cell.length_c   1.000
_cell.angle_alpha   90.00
_cell.angle_beta   90.00
_cell.angle_gamma   90.00
#
_symmetry.space_group_name_H-M   'P 1'
#
loop_
_entity.id
_entity.type
_entity.pdbx_description
1 polymer ?
#
loop_
_entity_poly.entity_id
_entity_poly.type
_entity_poly.pdbx_seq_one_letter_code
_entity_poly.pdbx_strand_id
1 'polypeptide(L)'
;MRLIDSITQYPGLENLKNMTNAWNKLIAEKSIPFDPEVLKEAIGKEVKTICLPKNGKKVLKIEKKGECYTRLMSTKYPVGHYEIALAVFIQKLNDSCYAQFTLTGNTENWDILNIYSDNSAEFIELKEWDSKDSPLFALVEALKNFELYNHISKLNKAQHTQFSDSSISILAPIEYYIKYNLFSPFINKYTSNEFSDLIKACKECFKVDIHLKALYLSKDDFNILSTKSDKAEDQNNLKKADRERATVANITFSCPELLVENWKTILS
;
A
#
# COMPACT_ATOMS: atom_id res chain seq x y z
N MET A 1 -2.96 4.07 -19.43
CA MET A 1 -1.62 4.60 -19.13
C MET A 1 -1.61 4.87 -17.64
N ARG A 2 -0.65 4.31 -16.88
CA ARG A 2 -0.56 4.60 -15.44
C ARG A 2 -0.11 6.04 -15.29
N LEU A 3 -0.59 6.74 -14.26
CA LEU A 3 -0.25 8.15 -14.10
C LEU A 3 1.25 8.37 -13.83
N ILE A 4 1.97 7.35 -13.34
CA ILE A 4 3.44 7.39 -13.25
C ILE A 4 4.13 7.45 -14.62
N ASP A 5 3.55 6.84 -15.67
CA ASP A 5 4.13 6.86 -17.02
C ASP A 5 4.13 8.28 -17.60
N SER A 6 3.12 9.10 -17.27
CA SER A 6 3.05 10.50 -17.72
C SER A 6 3.95 11.43 -16.91
N ILE A 7 4.11 11.20 -15.60
CA ILE A 7 4.99 12.00 -14.73
C ILE A 7 6.46 11.91 -15.18
N THR A 8 6.92 10.77 -15.66
CA THR A 8 8.33 10.58 -16.06
C THR A 8 8.75 11.38 -17.30
N GLN A 9 7.82 12.07 -17.96
CA GLN A 9 8.10 12.94 -19.11
C GLN A 9 8.55 14.35 -18.71
N TYR A 10 8.37 14.73 -17.45
CA TYR A 10 8.72 16.06 -16.96
C TYR A 10 10.23 16.21 -16.76
N PRO A 11 10.81 17.40 -17.06
CA PRO A 11 12.22 17.68 -16.83
C PRO A 11 12.64 17.44 -15.38
N GLY A 12 13.75 16.73 -15.16
CA GLY A 12 14.25 16.38 -13.83
C GLY A 12 13.70 15.07 -13.24
N LEU A 13 12.77 14.41 -13.94
CA LEU A 13 12.20 13.10 -13.55
C LEU A 13 12.58 11.98 -14.50
N GLU A 14 13.53 12.19 -15.42
CA GLU A 14 13.90 11.23 -16.45
C GLU A 14 14.48 9.95 -15.86
N ASN A 15 15.16 10.05 -14.71
CA ASN A 15 15.68 8.89 -13.98
C ASN A 15 14.55 7.92 -13.59
N LEU A 16 13.34 8.43 -13.34
CA LEU A 16 12.19 7.62 -12.96
C LEU A 16 11.62 6.77 -14.10
N LYS A 17 12.03 7.00 -15.37
CA LYS A 17 11.65 6.12 -16.50
C LYS A 17 12.14 4.68 -16.31
N ASN A 18 13.24 4.51 -15.56
CA ASN A 18 13.74 3.20 -15.15
C ASN A 18 13.95 3.17 -13.64
N MET A 19 12.91 2.79 -12.93
CA MET A 19 12.87 2.76 -11.46
C MET A 19 13.89 1.82 -10.83
N THR A 20 14.28 0.74 -11.53
CA THR A 20 15.35 -0.15 -11.08
C THR A 20 16.69 0.58 -11.12
N ASN A 21 16.98 1.30 -12.21
CA ASN A 21 18.21 2.09 -12.30
C ASN A 21 18.21 3.26 -11.32
N ALA A 22 17.09 3.97 -11.16
CA ALA A 22 16.96 5.05 -10.17
C ALA A 22 17.21 4.54 -8.75
N TRP A 23 16.66 3.38 -8.40
CA TRP A 23 16.92 2.72 -7.13
C TRP A 23 18.41 2.42 -6.93
N ASN A 24 19.03 1.78 -7.93
CA ASN A 24 20.45 1.42 -7.86
C ASN A 24 21.35 2.65 -7.70
N LYS A 25 21.06 3.75 -8.41
CA LYS A 25 21.78 5.02 -8.24
C LYS A 25 21.61 5.60 -6.84
N LEU A 26 20.39 5.55 -6.30
CA LEU A 26 20.14 6.04 -4.94
C LEU A 26 20.96 5.27 -3.92
N ILE A 27 20.97 3.94 -3.99
CA ILE A 27 21.64 3.10 -2.99
C ILE A 27 23.16 3.04 -3.20
N ALA A 28 23.62 2.89 -4.44
CA ALA A 28 25.04 2.69 -4.74
C ALA A 28 25.81 4.02 -4.90
N GLU A 29 25.20 4.99 -5.58
CA GLU A 29 25.85 6.27 -5.92
C GLU A 29 25.44 7.39 -4.94
N LYS A 30 24.55 7.10 -3.99
CA LYS A 30 24.03 8.07 -3.01
C LYS A 30 23.36 9.29 -3.67
N SER A 31 22.85 9.10 -4.88
CA SER A 31 22.26 10.16 -5.69
C SER A 31 20.74 10.14 -5.55
N ILE A 32 20.17 11.19 -4.97
CA ILE A 32 18.72 11.37 -4.94
C ILE A 32 18.21 11.46 -6.40
N PRO A 33 17.25 10.60 -6.80
CA PRO A 33 16.92 10.42 -8.22
C PRO A 33 16.06 11.55 -8.80
N PHE A 34 15.44 12.37 -7.95
CA PHE A 34 14.58 13.49 -8.32
C PHE A 34 14.50 14.55 -7.21
N ASP A 35 14.11 15.77 -7.58
CA ASP A 35 13.69 16.80 -6.63
C ASP A 35 12.21 16.60 -6.25
N PRO A 36 11.86 16.47 -4.95
CA PRO A 36 10.47 16.32 -4.50
C PRO A 36 9.52 17.44 -4.96
N GLU A 37 9.99 18.69 -5.09
CA GLU A 37 9.17 19.80 -5.59
C GLU A 37 8.78 19.57 -7.05
N VAL A 38 9.74 19.14 -7.87
CA VAL A 38 9.52 18.80 -9.29
C VAL A 38 8.56 17.63 -9.42
N LEU A 39 8.72 16.59 -8.58
CA LEU A 39 7.80 15.45 -8.55
C LEU A 39 6.38 15.90 -8.19
N LYS A 40 6.22 16.72 -7.14
CA LYS A 40 4.92 17.22 -6.69
C LYS A 40 4.25 18.08 -7.75
N GLU A 41 4.99 18.96 -8.43
CA GLU A 41 4.47 19.77 -9.52
C GLU A 41 3.96 18.90 -10.68
N ALA A 42 4.75 17.90 -11.08
CA ALA A 42 4.39 16.97 -12.15
C ALA A 42 3.13 16.16 -11.79
N ILE A 43 3.09 15.54 -10.61
CA ILE A 43 1.89 14.84 -10.10
C ILE A 43 0.68 15.79 -10.10
N GLY A 44 0.87 17.01 -9.58
CA GLY A 44 -0.20 18.01 -9.48
C GLY A 44 -0.74 18.45 -10.85
N LYS A 45 0.09 18.49 -11.90
CA LYS A 45 -0.36 18.74 -13.27
C LYS A 45 -1.17 17.57 -13.81
N GLU A 46 -0.65 16.36 -13.69
CA GLU A 46 -1.31 15.15 -14.18
C GLU A 46 -2.66 14.91 -13.50
N VAL A 47 -2.71 15.03 -12.17
CA VAL A 47 -3.94 14.84 -11.39
C VAL A 47 -5.03 15.84 -11.79
N LYS A 48 -4.68 17.08 -12.13
CA LYS A 48 -5.65 18.09 -12.61
C LYS A 48 -6.25 17.77 -13.98
N THR A 49 -5.61 16.90 -14.77
CA THR A 49 -6.17 16.46 -16.06
C THR A 49 -7.28 15.42 -15.89
N ILE A 50 -7.42 14.84 -14.69
CA ILE A 50 -8.41 13.81 -14.42
C ILE A 50 -9.80 14.44 -14.31
N CYS A 51 -10.62 14.24 -15.34
CA CYS A 51 -12.02 14.61 -15.32
C CYS A 51 -12.85 13.63 -14.48
N LEU A 52 -13.51 14.14 -13.43
CA LEU A 52 -14.44 13.32 -12.66
C LEU A 52 -15.72 13.03 -13.46
N PRO A 53 -16.22 11.78 -13.47
CA PRO A 53 -17.51 11.49 -14.07
C PRO A 53 -18.62 12.32 -13.41
N LYS A 54 -19.47 12.96 -14.22
CA LYS A 54 -20.56 13.89 -13.81
C LYS A 54 -21.48 13.40 -12.69
N ASN A 55 -21.48 12.10 -12.41
CA ASN A 55 -22.36 11.46 -11.42
C ASN A 55 -21.65 10.99 -10.14
N GLY A 56 -20.34 11.25 -9.95
CA GLY A 56 -19.59 10.95 -8.72
C GLY A 56 -19.45 9.46 -8.33
N LYS A 57 -20.23 8.56 -8.93
CA LYS A 57 -20.46 7.16 -8.50
C LYS A 57 -19.24 6.23 -8.49
N LYS A 58 -18.04 6.66 -8.92
CA LYS A 58 -16.87 5.78 -9.07
C LYS A 58 -15.55 6.38 -8.55
N VAL A 59 -15.60 7.45 -7.75
CA VAL A 59 -14.42 8.29 -7.52
C VAL A 59 -13.82 8.15 -6.12
N LEU A 60 -14.50 7.59 -5.13
CA LEU A 60 -13.85 7.09 -3.90
C LEU A 60 -14.77 6.01 -3.37
N LYS A 61 -14.43 4.73 -3.59
CA LYS A 61 -15.24 3.63 -3.09
C LYS A 61 -14.42 2.85 -2.08
N ILE A 62 -14.79 3.01 -0.81
CA ILE A 62 -14.48 2.03 0.22
C ILE A 62 -15.35 0.81 -0.08
N GLU A 63 -14.75 -0.29 -0.54
CA GLU A 63 -15.49 -1.53 -0.75
C GLU A 63 -16.03 -2.03 0.59
N LYS A 64 -17.26 -2.58 0.58
CA LYS A 64 -17.81 -3.20 1.79
C LYS A 64 -16.93 -4.39 2.16
N LYS A 65 -16.63 -4.54 3.46
CA LYS A 65 -15.90 -5.69 4.00
C LYS A 65 -16.52 -6.99 3.43
N GLY A 66 -15.70 -7.81 2.77
CA GLY A 66 -16.11 -9.07 2.15
C GLY A 66 -16.41 -9.07 0.64
N GLU A 67 -16.60 -7.90 0.00
CA GLU A 67 -16.76 -7.83 -1.48
C GLU A 67 -15.47 -8.23 -2.22
N CYS A 68 -14.33 -7.69 -1.77
CA CYS A 68 -13.01 -8.02 -2.33
C CYS A 68 -12.67 -9.52 -2.16
N TYR A 69 -13.02 -10.08 -1.00
CA TYR A 69 -12.86 -11.49 -0.67
C TYR A 69 -13.62 -12.43 -1.62
N THR A 70 -14.88 -12.11 -1.92
CA THR A 70 -15.75 -12.97 -2.72
C THR A 70 -15.23 -13.12 -4.16
N ARG A 71 -14.58 -12.08 -4.71
CA ARG A 71 -13.97 -12.12 -6.05
C ARG A 71 -12.78 -13.07 -6.08
N LEU A 72 -11.91 -13.02 -5.07
CA LEU A 72 -10.70 -13.84 -4.99
C LEU A 72 -11.01 -15.31 -4.70
N MET A 73 -12.04 -15.62 -3.91
CA MET A 73 -12.41 -17.00 -3.57
C MET A 73 -13.06 -17.79 -4.72
N SER A 74 -13.58 -17.11 -5.74
CA SER A 74 -14.13 -17.78 -6.94
C SER A 74 -13.06 -18.46 -7.81
N THR A 75 -11.80 -18.13 -7.56
CA THR A 75 -10.62 -18.71 -8.20
C THR A 75 -9.71 -19.20 -7.09
N LYS A 76 -9.46 -20.51 -6.98
CA LYS A 76 -8.41 -21.07 -6.07
C LYS A 76 -7.26 -20.06 -5.97
N TYR A 77 -6.95 -19.54 -4.77
CA TYR A 77 -5.94 -18.50 -4.54
C TYR A 77 -4.83 -18.64 -5.57
N PRO A 78 -4.73 -17.77 -6.59
CA PRO A 78 -3.72 -17.98 -7.60
C PRO A 78 -2.39 -17.73 -6.92
N VAL A 79 -1.68 -18.82 -6.65
CA VAL A 79 -0.28 -18.83 -6.21
C VAL A 79 0.45 -17.81 -7.07
N GLY A 80 0.97 -16.74 -6.43
CA GLY A 80 1.62 -15.63 -7.14
C GLY A 80 0.94 -14.26 -7.06
N HIS A 81 -0.18 -14.10 -6.33
CA HIS A 81 -0.76 -12.78 -6.03
C HIS A 81 -0.72 -12.47 -4.52
N TYR A 82 0.49 -12.47 -3.95
CA TYR A 82 0.66 -12.39 -2.49
C TYR A 82 0.28 -11.02 -1.92
N GLU A 83 0.54 -9.94 -2.65
CA GLU A 83 0.17 -8.59 -2.23
C GLU A 83 -1.35 -8.45 -2.00
N ILE A 84 -2.17 -8.88 -2.98
CA ILE A 84 -3.62 -8.87 -2.86
C ILE A 84 -4.09 -9.80 -1.72
N ALA A 85 -3.46 -10.97 -1.59
CA ALA A 85 -3.77 -11.90 -0.52
C ALA A 85 -3.54 -11.25 0.85
N LEU A 86 -2.37 -10.65 1.07
CA LEU A 86 -2.02 -9.94 2.30
C LEU A 86 -3.04 -8.85 2.62
N ALA A 87 -3.42 -8.01 1.65
CA ALA A 87 -4.42 -6.94 1.87
C ALA A 87 -5.76 -7.49 2.37
N VAL A 88 -6.22 -8.61 1.80
CA VAL A 88 -7.46 -9.27 2.20
C VAL A 88 -7.37 -9.89 3.60
N PHE A 89 -6.27 -10.58 3.93
CA PHE A 89 -6.06 -11.12 5.27
C PHE A 89 -6.00 -10.00 6.31
N ILE A 90 -5.28 -8.92 6.03
CA ILE A 90 -5.21 -7.74 6.90
C ILE A 90 -6.60 -7.13 7.13
N GLN A 91 -7.38 -6.91 6.07
CA GLN A 91 -8.75 -6.39 6.18
C GLN A 91 -9.65 -7.28 7.06
N LYS A 92 -9.49 -8.61 6.98
CA LYS A 92 -10.31 -9.54 7.77
C LYS A 92 -10.00 -9.49 9.26
N LEU A 93 -8.73 -9.28 9.61
CA LEU A 93 -8.28 -9.28 11.00
C LEU A 93 -8.47 -7.93 11.69
N ASN A 94 -8.49 -6.85 10.90
CA ASN A 94 -8.47 -5.49 11.43
C ASN A 94 -9.73 -4.75 11.02
N ASP A 95 -10.58 -4.43 11.99
CA ASP A 95 -11.85 -3.79 11.72
C ASP A 95 -11.74 -2.38 11.14
N SER A 96 -10.60 -1.72 11.35
CA SER A 96 -10.30 -0.40 10.81
C SER A 96 -9.79 -0.43 9.36
N CYS A 97 -9.47 -1.61 8.81
CA CYS A 97 -8.83 -1.74 7.51
C CYS A 97 -9.83 -2.01 6.38
N TYR A 98 -9.55 -1.42 5.22
CA TYR A 98 -10.31 -1.60 3.98
C TYR A 98 -9.33 -1.88 2.83
N ALA A 99 -9.44 -3.07 2.24
CA ALA A 99 -8.60 -3.44 1.10
C ALA A 99 -9.09 -2.82 -0.21
N GLN A 100 -8.16 -2.53 -1.12
CA GLN A 100 -8.42 -2.11 -2.51
C GLN A 100 -9.29 -0.85 -2.61
N PHE A 101 -8.92 0.18 -1.86
CA PHE A 101 -9.61 1.46 -1.84
C PHE A 101 -9.43 2.19 -3.18
N THR A 102 -10.48 2.24 -3.99
CA THR A 102 -10.42 2.75 -5.36
C THR A 102 -10.56 4.28 -5.43
N LEU A 103 -9.64 4.94 -6.14
CA LEU A 103 -9.63 6.39 -6.38
C LEU A 103 -10.29 6.78 -7.73
N THR A 104 -10.05 6.05 -8.81
CA THR A 104 -10.67 6.39 -10.11
C THR A 104 -11.04 5.15 -10.88
N GLY A 105 -12.34 4.83 -10.98
CA GLY A 105 -12.86 3.92 -12.02
C GLY A 105 -12.18 2.54 -12.12
N ASN A 106 -11.54 2.06 -11.05
CA ASN A 106 -10.75 0.83 -10.91
C ASN A 106 -9.30 0.86 -11.47
N THR A 107 -8.73 2.00 -11.83
CA THR A 107 -7.35 2.07 -12.36
C THR A 107 -6.30 2.47 -11.33
N GLU A 108 -6.67 3.36 -10.40
CA GLU A 108 -5.80 3.83 -9.32
C GLU A 108 -6.47 3.46 -8.00
N ASN A 109 -5.73 2.76 -7.14
CA ASN A 109 -6.19 2.22 -5.87
C ASN A 109 -5.09 2.36 -4.81
N TRP A 110 -5.52 2.34 -3.56
CA TRP A 110 -4.67 2.01 -2.42
C TRP A 110 -4.89 0.56 -2.04
N ASP A 111 -3.82 -0.14 -1.67
CA ASP A 111 -3.93 -1.53 -1.26
C ASP A 111 -4.72 -1.66 0.03
N ILE A 112 -4.44 -0.81 1.01
CA ILE A 112 -5.19 -0.75 2.27
C ILE A 112 -5.41 0.71 2.67
N LEU A 113 -6.62 1.02 3.13
CA LEU A 113 -6.94 2.21 3.91
C LEU A 113 -7.20 1.78 5.35
N ASN A 114 -6.46 2.32 6.32
CA ASN A 114 -6.67 2.09 7.74
C ASN A 114 -7.25 3.35 8.39
N ILE A 115 -8.46 3.26 8.97
CA ILE A 115 -9.17 4.39 9.57
C ILE A 115 -9.01 4.35 11.09
N TYR A 116 -8.30 5.32 11.68
CA TYR A 116 -8.13 5.43 13.12
C TYR A 116 -9.29 6.15 13.80
N SER A 117 -9.85 7.17 13.13
CA SER A 117 -11.00 7.94 13.60
C SER A 117 -11.70 8.61 12.43
N ASP A 118 -12.79 9.35 12.68
CA ASP A 118 -13.55 10.06 11.65
C ASP A 118 -12.69 11.01 10.79
N ASN A 119 -11.59 11.52 11.35
CA ASN A 119 -10.73 12.50 10.69
C ASN A 119 -9.29 12.02 10.47
N SER A 120 -8.93 10.81 10.94
CA SER A 120 -7.57 10.29 10.89
C SER A 120 -7.49 8.94 10.18
N ALA A 121 -6.61 8.86 9.18
CA ALA A 121 -6.40 7.65 8.41
C ALA A 121 -4.96 7.48 7.95
N GLU A 122 -4.61 6.24 7.65
CA GLU A 122 -3.35 5.86 7.02
C GLU A 122 -3.62 5.16 5.70
N PHE A 123 -3.01 5.69 4.65
CA PHE A 123 -3.03 5.15 3.30
C PHE A 123 -1.81 4.24 3.11
N ILE A 124 -2.05 2.98 2.76
CA ILE A 124 -1.02 1.96 2.77
C ILE A 124 -0.83 1.42 1.36
N GLU A 125 0.39 1.59 0.85
CA GLU A 125 0.93 0.87 -0.30
C GLU A 125 1.57 -0.42 0.23
N LEU A 126 1.11 -1.57 -0.26
CA LEU A 126 1.54 -2.88 0.22
C LEU A 126 2.54 -3.49 -0.77
N LYS A 127 3.54 -4.20 -0.28
CA LYS A 127 4.43 -5.01 -1.12
C LYS A 127 4.56 -6.43 -0.59
N GLU A 128 4.66 -7.38 -1.50
CA GLU A 128 4.98 -8.77 -1.19
C GLU A 128 6.51 -9.00 -1.09
N TRP A 129 6.90 -10.12 -0.46
CA TRP A 129 8.28 -10.53 -0.22
C TRP A 129 9.22 -10.33 -1.41
N ASP A 130 8.81 -10.81 -2.58
CA ASP A 130 9.63 -10.85 -3.79
C ASP A 130 9.28 -9.76 -4.80
N SER A 131 8.53 -8.73 -4.39
CA SER A 131 8.08 -7.67 -5.29
C SER A 131 9.23 -7.08 -6.10
N LYS A 132 9.00 -6.89 -7.41
CA LYS A 132 9.94 -6.26 -8.34
C LYS A 132 9.91 -4.73 -8.26
N ASP A 133 8.90 -4.19 -7.61
CA ASP A 133 8.77 -2.77 -7.36
C ASP A 133 9.70 -2.37 -6.21
N SER A 134 10.63 -1.46 -6.49
CA SER A 134 11.55 -0.96 -5.47
C SER A 134 10.84 -0.08 -4.44
N PRO A 135 11.44 0.14 -3.25
CA PRO A 135 10.86 1.05 -2.26
C PRO A 135 10.69 2.47 -2.80
N LEU A 136 11.55 2.89 -3.74
CA LEU A 136 11.38 4.15 -4.48
C LEU A 136 10.14 4.16 -5.37
N PHE A 137 9.86 3.06 -6.07
CA PHE A 137 8.64 2.96 -6.86
C PHE A 137 7.40 3.02 -5.97
N ALA A 138 7.38 2.25 -4.87
CA ALA A 138 6.29 2.26 -3.89
C ALA A 138 6.06 3.66 -3.31
N LEU A 139 7.13 4.40 -2.99
CA LEU A 139 7.04 5.78 -2.53
C LEU A 139 6.40 6.70 -3.57
N VAL A 140 6.85 6.66 -4.82
CA VAL A 140 6.33 7.52 -5.89
C VAL A 140 4.86 7.20 -6.18
N GLU A 141 4.48 5.92 -6.24
CA GLU A 141 3.08 5.50 -6.41
C GLU A 141 2.20 5.96 -5.25
N ALA A 142 2.67 5.83 -4.00
CA ALA A 142 1.94 6.27 -2.82
C ALA A 142 1.72 7.79 -2.80
N LEU A 143 2.75 8.59 -3.07
CA LEU A 143 2.64 10.06 -3.15
C LEU A 143 1.68 10.50 -4.25
N LYS A 144 1.77 9.85 -5.41
CA LYS A 144 0.87 10.05 -6.55
C LYS A 144 -0.59 9.78 -6.18
N ASN A 145 -0.86 8.63 -5.56
CA ASN A 145 -2.19 8.24 -5.13
C ASN A 145 -2.73 9.15 -4.02
N PHE A 146 -1.86 9.68 -3.15
CA PHE A 146 -2.25 10.62 -2.10
C PHE A 146 -2.67 11.98 -2.66
N GLU A 147 -1.90 12.55 -3.59
CA GLU A 147 -2.29 13.79 -4.27
C GLU A 147 -3.57 13.63 -5.09
N LEU A 148 -3.74 12.47 -5.73
CA LEU A 148 -4.99 12.13 -6.42
C LEU A 148 -6.19 12.11 -5.45
N TYR A 149 -6.06 11.43 -4.31
CA TYR A 149 -7.06 11.44 -3.25
C TYR A 149 -7.40 12.88 -2.79
N ASN A 150 -6.38 13.70 -2.53
CA ASN A 150 -6.54 15.08 -2.09
C ASN A 150 -7.28 15.94 -3.12
N HIS A 151 -6.96 15.76 -4.40
CA HIS A 151 -7.63 16.47 -5.49
C HIS A 151 -9.10 16.09 -5.60
N ILE A 152 -9.39 14.78 -5.64
CA ILE A 152 -10.74 14.24 -5.71
C ILE A 152 -11.58 14.72 -4.51
N SER A 153 -11.02 14.61 -3.31
CA SER A 153 -11.67 15.01 -2.07
C SER A 153 -12.05 16.48 -2.08
N LYS A 154 -11.18 17.35 -2.63
CA LYS A 154 -11.47 18.78 -2.80
C LYS A 154 -12.58 19.06 -3.81
N LEU A 155 -12.69 18.27 -4.88
CA LEU A 155 -13.72 18.44 -5.91
C LEU A 155 -15.10 17.94 -5.46
N ASN A 156 -15.16 16.91 -4.60
CA ASN A 156 -16.42 16.26 -4.22
C ASN A 156 -16.70 16.31 -2.69
N LYS A 157 -16.52 17.50 -2.09
CA LYS A 157 -16.63 17.75 -0.64
C LYS A 157 -17.92 17.23 0.03
N ALA A 158 -19.01 17.07 -0.72
CA ALA A 158 -20.31 16.70 -0.17
C ALA A 158 -20.55 15.18 -0.06
N GLN A 159 -19.72 14.34 -0.68
CA GLN A 159 -20.01 12.91 -0.85
C GLN A 159 -18.98 11.96 -0.24
N HIS A 160 -17.87 12.47 0.30
CA HIS A 160 -16.75 11.62 0.73
C HIS A 160 -16.13 12.08 2.05
N THR A 161 -15.68 11.10 2.83
CA THR A 161 -14.91 11.34 4.05
C THR A 161 -13.58 11.97 3.72
N GLN A 162 -13.31 13.13 4.32
CA GLN A 162 -12.03 13.81 4.25
C GLN A 162 -11.27 13.54 5.54
N PHE A 163 -10.07 12.97 5.42
CA PHE A 163 -9.18 12.78 6.55
C PHE A 163 -8.24 13.99 6.62
N SER A 164 -8.45 14.86 7.62
CA SER A 164 -7.59 16.02 7.84
C SER A 164 -6.23 15.65 8.42
N ASP A 165 -6.17 14.49 9.09
CA ASP A 165 -4.96 13.91 9.66
C ASP A 165 -4.64 12.62 8.89
N SER A 166 -3.77 12.71 7.91
CA SER A 166 -3.46 11.58 7.03
C SER A 166 -1.98 11.27 7.03
N SER A 167 -1.66 9.98 6.99
CA SER A 167 -0.30 9.48 6.79
C SER A 167 -0.25 8.48 5.64
N ILE A 168 0.94 8.27 5.10
CA ILE A 168 1.25 7.26 4.11
C ILE A 168 2.16 6.21 4.75
N SER A 169 1.89 4.94 4.50
CA SER A 169 2.80 3.85 4.81
C SER A 169 3.13 3.02 3.59
N ILE A 170 4.39 2.65 3.45
CA ILE A 170 4.78 1.49 2.66
C ILE A 170 4.85 0.33 3.65
N LEU A 171 3.96 -0.64 3.53
CA LEU A 171 3.93 -1.84 4.36
C LEU A 171 4.47 -3.03 3.56
N ALA A 172 5.42 -3.75 4.11
CA ALA A 172 5.94 -4.96 3.45
C ALA A 172 6.49 -5.97 4.47
N PRO A 173 6.62 -7.26 4.11
CA PRO A 173 7.44 -8.19 4.85
C PRO A 173 8.87 -7.70 5.01
N ILE A 174 9.53 -8.03 6.13
CA ILE A 174 10.89 -7.57 6.39
C ILE A 174 11.88 -7.99 5.30
N GLU A 175 11.66 -9.15 4.68
CA GLU A 175 12.48 -9.69 3.59
C GLU A 175 12.49 -8.78 2.36
N TYR A 176 11.40 -8.06 2.09
CA TYR A 176 11.36 -7.05 1.03
C TYR A 176 12.39 -5.94 1.30
N TYR A 177 12.43 -5.40 2.52
CA TYR A 177 13.39 -4.36 2.88
C TYR A 177 14.83 -4.87 2.92
N ILE A 178 15.04 -6.14 3.28
CA ILE A 178 16.36 -6.79 3.23
C ILE A 178 16.83 -6.92 1.78
N LYS A 179 15.96 -7.41 0.89
CA LYS A 179 16.25 -7.56 -0.55
C LYS A 179 16.72 -6.25 -1.19
N TYR A 180 16.12 -5.13 -0.79
CA TYR A 180 16.47 -3.81 -1.31
C TYR A 180 17.60 -3.11 -0.55
N ASN A 181 18.29 -3.78 0.37
CA ASN A 181 19.36 -3.20 1.20
C ASN A 181 18.90 -1.95 1.98
N LEU A 182 17.64 -1.95 2.44
CA LEU A 182 17.14 -0.93 3.35
C LEU A 182 17.29 -1.35 4.81
N PHE A 183 17.18 -2.64 5.09
CA PHE A 183 17.27 -3.16 6.44
C PHE A 183 18.31 -4.28 6.52
N SER A 184 19.15 -4.25 7.56
CA SER A 184 20.06 -5.35 7.87
C SER A 184 19.64 -6.05 9.15
N PRO A 185 19.29 -7.35 9.10
CA PRO A 185 18.92 -8.11 10.28
C PRO A 185 20.11 -8.32 11.24
N PHE A 186 21.34 -8.29 10.71
CA PHE A 186 22.56 -8.49 11.51
C PHE A 186 22.80 -7.39 12.53
N ILE A 187 22.53 -6.14 12.13
CA ILE A 187 22.69 -4.97 13.00
C ILE A 187 21.33 -4.45 13.49
N ASN A 188 20.24 -5.14 13.13
CA ASN A 188 18.85 -4.77 13.41
C ASN A 188 18.57 -3.28 13.16
N LYS A 189 19.07 -2.77 12.03
CA LYS A 189 19.05 -1.35 11.71
C LYS A 189 18.84 -1.10 10.23
N TYR A 190 18.29 0.08 9.99
CA TYR A 190 18.22 0.68 8.68
C TYR A 190 19.62 1.05 8.16
N THR A 191 19.84 0.92 6.85
CA THR A 191 21.18 0.95 6.26
C THR A 191 21.40 2.06 5.23
N SER A 192 20.36 2.74 4.73
CA SER A 192 20.49 3.74 3.65
C SER A 192 20.05 5.14 4.07
N ASN A 193 20.98 5.95 4.57
CA ASN A 193 20.70 7.35 4.94
C ASN A 193 20.03 8.13 3.80
N GLU A 194 20.36 7.82 2.54
CA GLU A 194 19.88 8.56 1.37
C GLU A 194 18.39 8.34 1.10
N PHE A 195 17.87 7.13 1.27
CA PHE A 195 16.42 6.92 1.14
C PHE A 195 15.66 7.49 2.35
N SER A 196 16.27 7.53 3.54
CA SER A 196 15.75 8.29 4.68
C SER A 196 15.68 9.80 4.40
N ASP A 197 16.74 10.38 3.82
CA ASP A 197 16.77 11.79 3.46
C ASP A 197 15.73 12.12 2.38
N LEU A 198 15.55 11.23 1.40
CA LEU A 198 14.49 11.35 0.40
C LEU A 198 13.09 11.28 1.04
N ILE A 199 12.83 10.34 1.96
CA ILE A 199 11.56 10.25 2.68
C ILE A 199 11.27 11.55 3.44
N LYS A 200 12.28 12.09 4.14
CA LYS A 200 12.17 13.36 4.85
C LYS A 200 11.84 14.52 3.90
N ALA A 201 12.55 14.62 2.79
CA ALA A 201 12.33 15.67 1.80
C ALA A 201 10.92 15.57 1.17
N CYS A 202 10.46 14.36 0.86
CA CYS A 202 9.09 14.12 0.39
C CYS A 202 8.05 14.48 1.45
N LYS A 203 8.23 14.08 2.71
CA LYS A 203 7.34 14.46 3.82
C LYS A 203 7.22 15.98 3.96
N GLU A 204 8.34 16.70 3.91
CA GLU A 204 8.35 18.16 3.98
C GLU A 204 7.68 18.81 2.76
N CYS A 205 7.88 18.28 1.56
CA CYS A 205 7.32 18.83 0.34
C CYS A 205 5.81 18.55 0.22
N PHE A 206 5.37 17.30 0.43
CA PHE A 206 3.98 16.86 0.29
C PHE A 206 3.13 17.16 1.53
N LYS A 207 3.74 17.54 2.65
CA LYS A 207 3.06 17.85 3.93
C LYS A 207 2.23 16.66 4.43
N VAL A 208 2.82 15.47 4.38
CA VAL A 208 2.24 14.21 4.82
C VAL A 208 3.30 13.38 5.53
N ASP A 209 2.94 12.74 6.64
CA ASP A 209 3.84 11.79 7.28
C ASP A 209 3.99 10.53 6.41
N ILE A 210 5.21 10.01 6.30
CA ILE A 210 5.54 8.86 5.47
C ILE A 210 6.30 7.86 6.34
N HIS A 211 5.82 6.62 6.37
CA HIS A 211 6.42 5.55 7.16
C HIS A 211 6.79 4.35 6.30
N LEU A 212 7.85 3.64 6.68
CA LEU A 212 8.07 2.26 6.26
C LEU A 212 7.73 1.36 7.44
N LYS A 213 6.83 0.40 7.22
CA LYS A 213 6.38 -0.55 8.23
C LYS A 213 6.68 -1.97 7.79
N ALA A 214 7.18 -2.78 8.72
CA ALA A 214 7.54 -4.15 8.47
C ALA A 214 6.53 -5.13 9.08
N LEU A 215 6.16 -6.14 8.28
CA LEU A 215 5.54 -7.39 8.72
C LEU A 215 6.67 -8.39 9.01
N TYR A 216 6.74 -8.92 10.23
CA TYR A 216 7.69 -9.97 10.60
C TYR A 216 7.13 -11.36 10.27
N LEU A 217 6.66 -11.52 9.04
CA LEU A 217 5.96 -12.70 8.57
C LEU A 217 6.69 -13.29 7.38
N SER A 218 7.15 -14.54 7.49
CA SER A 218 7.82 -15.21 6.37
C SER A 218 6.82 -15.66 5.30
N LYS A 219 7.31 -15.82 4.06
CA LYS A 219 6.50 -16.30 2.94
C LYS A 219 5.98 -17.72 3.19
N ASP A 220 6.78 -18.56 3.83
CA ASP A 220 6.42 -19.95 4.14
C ASP A 220 5.33 -20.01 5.22
N ASP A 221 5.43 -19.19 6.27
CA ASP A 221 4.38 -19.10 7.29
C ASP A 221 3.05 -18.64 6.68
N PHE A 222 3.11 -17.66 5.76
CA PHE A 222 1.92 -17.21 5.04
C PHE A 222 1.33 -18.29 4.12
N ASN A 223 2.16 -19.08 3.43
CA ASN A 223 1.70 -20.21 2.60
C ASN A 223 1.04 -21.32 3.45
N ILE A 224 1.57 -21.59 4.64
CA ILE A 224 0.95 -22.55 5.57
C ILE A 224 -0.42 -22.03 6.02
N LEU A 225 -0.56 -20.72 6.22
CA LEU A 225 -1.82 -20.09 6.60
C LEU A 225 -2.85 -20.15 5.48
N SER A 226 -2.48 -19.84 4.23
CA SER A 226 -3.40 -19.89 3.09
C SER A 226 -3.97 -21.30 2.90
N THR A 227 -3.12 -22.33 2.97
CA THR A 227 -3.54 -23.73 2.84
C THR A 227 -4.39 -24.25 4.01
N LYS A 228 -4.18 -23.75 5.24
CA LYS A 228 -5.03 -24.07 6.40
C LYS A 228 -6.39 -23.37 6.33
N SER A 229 -6.42 -22.13 5.84
CA SER A 229 -7.66 -21.37 5.61
C SER A 229 -8.56 -22.10 4.63
N ASP A 230 -8.01 -22.59 3.51
CA ASP A 230 -8.77 -23.34 2.50
C ASP A 230 -9.44 -24.60 3.10
N LYS A 231 -8.73 -25.34 3.98
CA LYS A 231 -9.26 -26.54 4.65
C LYS A 231 -10.33 -26.26 5.70
N ALA A 232 -10.28 -25.10 6.35
CA ALA A 232 -11.31 -24.71 7.32
C ALA A 232 -12.64 -24.34 6.63
N GLU A 233 -12.57 -23.86 5.39
CA GLU A 233 -13.75 -23.46 4.61
C GLU A 233 -14.48 -24.64 3.94
N ASP A 234 -13.76 -25.72 3.65
CA ASP A 234 -14.30 -27.00 3.14
C ASP A 234 -15.18 -27.76 4.17
N GLN A 235 -15.34 -27.22 5.39
CA GLN A 235 -16.28 -27.75 6.38
C GLN A 235 -17.73 -27.41 5.97
N ASN A 236 -18.29 -28.25 5.10
CA ASN A 236 -19.62 -28.14 4.47
C ASN A 236 -20.82 -28.02 5.43
N ASN A 237 -20.63 -28.17 6.74
CA ASN A 237 -21.71 -28.18 7.74
C ASN A 237 -21.88 -26.87 8.52
N LEU A 238 -21.05 -25.85 8.29
CA LEU A 238 -21.13 -24.58 9.01
C LEU A 238 -21.88 -23.49 8.22
N LYS A 239 -22.67 -22.68 8.93
CA LYS A 239 -23.25 -21.44 8.37
C LYS A 239 -22.13 -20.49 7.97
N LYS A 240 -22.35 -19.66 6.93
CA LYS A 240 -21.33 -18.75 6.37
C LYS A 240 -20.64 -17.88 7.43
N ALA A 241 -21.40 -17.27 8.33
CA ALA A 241 -20.89 -16.41 9.40
C ALA A 241 -20.05 -17.16 10.45
N ASP A 242 -20.27 -18.47 10.63
CA ASP A 242 -19.51 -19.29 11.57
C ASP A 242 -18.20 -19.77 10.94
N ARG A 243 -18.19 -20.03 9.62
CA ARG A 243 -16.96 -20.27 8.85
C ARG A 243 -16.06 -19.05 8.84
N GLU A 244 -16.61 -17.86 8.56
CA GLU A 244 -15.84 -16.62 8.55
C GLU A 244 -15.18 -16.35 9.92
N ARG A 245 -15.93 -16.56 11.02
CA ARG A 245 -15.39 -16.44 12.38
C ARG A 245 -14.30 -17.46 12.69
N ALA A 246 -14.48 -18.72 12.32
CA ALA A 246 -13.47 -19.76 12.51
C ALA A 246 -12.19 -19.49 11.71
N THR A 247 -12.33 -19.04 10.45
CA THR A 247 -11.22 -18.62 9.60
C THR A 247 -10.47 -17.44 10.22
N VAL A 248 -11.17 -16.38 10.64
CA VAL A 248 -10.55 -15.22 11.31
C VAL A 248 -9.82 -15.63 12.58
N ALA A 249 -10.43 -16.46 13.44
CA ALA A 249 -9.79 -16.94 14.66
C ALA A 249 -8.51 -17.76 14.37
N ASN A 250 -8.55 -18.65 13.38
CA ASN A 250 -7.39 -19.44 12.96
C ASN A 250 -6.26 -18.57 12.41
N ILE A 251 -6.58 -17.55 11.60
CA ILE A 251 -5.61 -16.62 11.04
C ILE A 251 -4.98 -15.79 12.18
N THR A 252 -5.80 -15.22 13.06
CA THR A 252 -5.35 -14.37 14.18
C THR A 252 -4.37 -15.12 15.08
N PHE A 253 -4.67 -16.38 15.39
CA PHE A 253 -3.80 -17.22 16.22
C PHE A 253 -2.50 -17.61 15.49
N SER A 254 -2.55 -17.80 14.17
CA SER A 254 -1.41 -18.34 13.41
C SER A 254 -0.46 -17.26 12.89
N CYS A 255 -0.94 -16.05 12.64
CA CYS A 255 -0.15 -14.92 12.13
C CYS A 255 -0.59 -13.59 12.78
N PRO A 256 -0.28 -13.38 14.07
CA PRO A 256 -0.58 -12.12 14.76
C PRO A 256 0.09 -10.90 14.08
N GLU A 257 1.15 -11.10 13.30
CA GLU A 257 1.86 -10.05 12.57
C GLU A 257 0.99 -9.31 11.54
N LEU A 258 -0.13 -9.90 11.13
CA LEU A 258 -1.10 -9.27 10.24
C LEU A 258 -2.04 -8.29 10.97
N LEU A 259 -2.01 -8.24 12.30
CA LEU A 259 -2.71 -7.21 13.10
C LEU A 259 -1.94 -5.89 13.06
N VAL A 260 -2.66 -4.78 12.86
CA VAL A 260 -2.09 -3.42 12.72
C VAL A 260 -1.18 -3.06 13.89
N GLU A 261 -1.55 -3.45 15.11
CA GLU A 261 -0.79 -3.19 16.35
C GLU A 261 0.59 -3.85 16.39
N ASN A 262 0.83 -4.88 15.56
CA ASN A 262 2.08 -5.62 15.53
C ASN A 262 3.04 -5.15 14.43
N TRP A 263 2.61 -4.21 13.57
CA TRP A 263 3.46 -3.65 12.53
C TRP A 263 4.53 -2.76 13.14
N LYS A 264 5.79 -2.98 12.77
CA LYS A 264 6.88 -2.15 13.29
C LYS A 264 7.28 -1.11 12.28
N THR A 265 7.23 0.16 12.68
CA THR A 265 7.85 1.25 11.92
C THR A 265 9.37 1.06 11.93
N ILE A 266 9.95 0.96 10.73
CA ILE A 266 11.40 0.87 10.53
C ILE A 266 12.00 2.19 10.05
N LEU A 267 11.18 3.12 9.53
CA LEU A 267 11.54 4.48 9.13
C LEU A 267 10.31 5.41 9.21
N SER A 268 10.51 6.68 9.60
CA SER A 268 9.46 7.70 9.79
C SER A 268 9.95 9.12 9.55
#